data_AF-A0A818BLP4-F1
#
_entry.id   AF-A0A818BLP4-F1
#
_cell.length_a   1.000
_cell.length_b   1.000
_cell.length_c   1.000
_cell.angle_alpha   90.00
_cell.angle_beta   90.00
_cell.angle_gamma   90.00
#
_symmetry.space_group_name_H-M   'P 1'
#
loop_
_entity.id
_entity.type
_entity.pdbx_description
1 polymer ?
#
loop_
_entity_poly.entity_id
_entity_poly.type
_entity_poly.pdbx_seq_one_letter_code
_entity_poly.pdbx_strand_id
1 'polypeptide(L)'
;MSSLTYICKKRPNQLSIAELLKNNIATSFASYNQEKWNNVNLFSSTEECNQQVKLTLDGKLPSWLKGCLYRNGPGQFELNNDPNTSVNHLFDGFAYIQKYDIDGEKNAIHFQSSFIKSRTYRESVKRGRLITRQFATDPCKTIFDRFQLLFSSANPRTFPDDPSVTIQRVNNELLALTETVTGYVIDDKTLQTVAPLTTLPFSKPMKTEILTLTTAHVMYDSKRKMTVGYATRITRSRGQWLDVIFIFDDDTNHSNSHITDNKDLSRIGMLS
;
A
#
# COMPACT_ATOMS: atom_id res chain seq x y z
N MET A 1 -37.40 5.04 37.81
CA MET A 1 -38.47 5.23 36.81
C MET A 1 -38.19 6.58 36.17
N SER A 2 -37.78 6.67 34.91
CA SER A 2 -38.60 6.41 33.73
C SER A 2 -37.75 6.05 32.49
N SER A 3 -38.29 5.11 31.72
CA SER A 3 -37.86 4.65 30.40
C SER A 3 -38.28 5.60 29.28
N LEU A 4 -37.54 5.65 28.18
CA LEU A 4 -38.08 6.07 26.87
C LEU A 4 -37.66 5.06 25.79
N THR A 5 -38.66 4.29 25.37
CA THR A 5 -38.65 3.34 24.26
C THR A 5 -39.04 4.08 22.98
N TYR A 6 -38.36 3.85 21.86
CA TYR A 6 -38.91 4.17 20.54
C TYR A 6 -38.94 2.92 19.64
N ILE A 7 -40.16 2.58 19.22
CA ILE A 7 -40.56 1.46 18.38
C ILE A 7 -40.59 1.93 16.92
N CYS A 8 -39.94 1.19 16.01
CA CYS A 8 -40.11 1.40 14.57
C CYS A 8 -41.30 0.56 14.05
N LYS A 9 -42.34 1.23 13.55
CA LYS A 9 -43.56 0.64 12.95
C LYS A 9 -43.29 0.18 11.51
N LYS A 10 -43.84 -0.99 11.17
CA LYS A 10 -43.97 -1.57 9.82
C LYS A 10 -45.19 -0.99 9.09
N ARG A 11 -45.16 -0.77 7.76
CA ARG A 11 -46.34 -0.59 6.89
C ARG A 11 -46.11 -0.98 5.41
N PRO A 12 -47.18 -1.23 4.63
CA PRO A 12 -47.35 -2.42 3.78
C PRO A 12 -47.42 -2.14 2.27
N ASN A 13 -47.39 -3.24 1.50
CA ASN A 13 -47.91 -3.48 0.14
C ASN A 13 -46.86 -4.24 -0.71
N GLN A 14 -47.06 -5.56 -0.81
CA GLN A 14 -46.38 -6.42 -1.76
C GLN A 14 -46.95 -6.15 -3.16
N LEU A 15 -46.12 -5.72 -4.10
CA LEU A 15 -46.33 -5.98 -5.52
C LEU A 15 -45.67 -7.32 -5.85
N SER A 16 -46.32 -8.13 -6.69
CA SER A 16 -45.85 -9.47 -7.03
C SER A 16 -44.54 -9.41 -7.83
N ILE A 17 -43.65 -10.37 -7.59
CA ILE A 17 -42.31 -10.48 -8.20
C ILE A 17 -42.35 -10.48 -9.75
N ALA A 18 -43.50 -10.77 -10.36
CA ALA A 18 -43.66 -10.82 -11.81
C ALA A 18 -43.64 -9.45 -12.51
N GLU A 19 -43.93 -8.34 -11.81
CA GLU A 19 -43.92 -6.99 -12.41
C GLU A 19 -42.54 -6.31 -12.35
N LEU A 20 -41.67 -6.73 -11.43
CA LEU A 20 -40.31 -6.19 -11.27
C LEU A 20 -39.31 -6.69 -12.33
N LEU A 21 -39.65 -7.75 -13.08
CA LEU A 21 -38.74 -8.36 -14.05
C LEU A 21 -38.79 -7.75 -15.45
N LYS A 22 -39.71 -6.81 -15.74
CA LYS A 22 -39.85 -6.26 -17.11
C LYS A 22 -39.10 -4.97 -17.39
N ASN A 23 -38.58 -4.24 -16.40
CA ASN A 23 -37.96 -2.94 -16.65
C ASN A 23 -36.64 -2.73 -15.87
N ASN A 24 -35.52 -2.77 -16.61
CA ASN A 24 -34.26 -2.07 -16.31
C ASN A 24 -33.52 -2.37 -14.99
N ILE A 25 -33.03 -3.60 -14.84
CA ILE A 25 -32.13 -3.99 -13.72
C ILE A 25 -30.72 -3.40 -13.85
N ALA A 26 -30.32 -2.89 -15.03
CA ALA A 26 -28.96 -2.36 -15.22
C ALA A 26 -28.76 -0.91 -14.71
N THR A 27 -29.82 -0.11 -14.59
CA THR A 27 -29.71 1.34 -14.32
C THR A 27 -30.03 1.77 -12.88
N SER A 28 -30.58 0.88 -12.05
CA SER A 28 -30.93 1.22 -10.65
C SER A 28 -29.83 0.93 -9.63
N PHE A 29 -28.88 0.02 -9.94
CA PHE A 29 -27.76 -0.27 -9.02
C PHE A 29 -26.70 0.85 -9.00
N ALA A 30 -26.50 1.53 -10.14
CA ALA A 30 -25.56 2.65 -10.25
C ALA A 30 -26.11 3.92 -9.58
N SER A 31 -27.42 4.18 -9.67
CA SER A 31 -28.04 5.42 -9.17
C SER A 31 -28.42 5.38 -7.70
N TYR A 32 -28.78 4.22 -7.13
CA TYR A 32 -29.15 4.10 -5.71
C TYR A 32 -27.97 4.33 -4.75
N ASN A 33 -26.74 4.17 -5.24
CA ASN A 33 -25.53 4.27 -4.42
C ASN A 33 -24.84 5.64 -4.55
N GLN A 34 -25.00 6.35 -5.66
CA GLN A 34 -24.18 7.54 -5.94
C GLN A 34 -24.36 8.67 -4.91
N GLU A 35 -25.57 8.93 -4.41
CA GLU A 35 -25.79 9.92 -3.33
C GLU A 35 -25.16 9.51 -1.98
N LYS A 36 -25.10 8.21 -1.69
CA LYS A 36 -24.53 7.70 -0.44
C LYS A 36 -23.01 7.72 -0.47
N TRP A 37 -22.40 7.44 -1.63
CA TRP A 37 -20.94 7.53 -1.83
C TRP A 37 -20.45 8.96 -2.03
N ASN A 38 -21.27 9.86 -2.59
CA ASN A 38 -20.91 11.28 -2.72
C ASN A 38 -20.78 12.01 -1.36
N ASN A 39 -21.44 11.51 -0.31
CA ASN A 39 -21.38 12.07 1.04
C ASN A 39 -20.33 11.42 1.95
N VAL A 40 -19.70 10.33 1.52
CA VAL A 40 -18.52 9.79 2.19
C VAL A 40 -17.33 10.39 1.48
N ASN A 41 -16.71 11.41 2.08
CA ASN A 41 -15.42 11.89 1.61
C ASN A 41 -14.38 10.78 1.87
N LEU A 42 -14.27 9.83 0.92
CA LEU A 42 -13.36 8.69 0.97
C LEU A 42 -11.89 9.10 0.81
N PHE A 43 -11.66 10.36 0.41
CA PHE A 43 -10.36 10.92 0.06
C PHE A 43 -10.06 12.13 0.95
N SER A 44 -10.31 11.98 2.24
CA SER A 44 -9.95 12.96 3.26
C SER A 44 -8.68 12.55 3.97
N SER A 45 -7.90 13.55 4.40
CA SER A 45 -6.78 13.31 5.30
C SER A 45 -7.26 12.69 6.62
N THR A 46 -6.50 11.74 7.12
CA THR A 46 -6.71 11.10 8.41
C THR A 46 -5.63 11.49 9.40
N GLU A 47 -5.92 11.26 10.68
CA GLU A 47 -4.97 11.50 11.76
C GLU A 47 -4.20 10.21 12.10
N GLU A 48 -3.01 10.41 12.66
CA GLU A 48 -2.16 9.32 13.11
C GLU A 48 -2.63 8.81 14.48
N CYS A 49 -2.80 7.50 14.63
CA CYS A 49 -3.15 6.85 15.90
C CYS A 49 -1.95 6.04 16.40
N ASN A 50 -0.95 6.73 16.96
CA ASN A 50 0.31 6.11 17.38
C ASN A 50 0.17 5.18 18.59
N GLN A 51 -0.91 5.30 19.37
CA GLN A 51 -1.19 4.44 20.51
C GLN A 51 -2.17 3.34 20.13
N GLN A 52 -2.02 2.16 20.72
CA GLN A 52 -2.96 1.08 20.52
C GLN A 52 -4.30 1.39 21.19
N VAL A 53 -5.37 1.43 20.39
CA VAL A 53 -6.73 1.69 20.85
C VAL A 53 -7.57 0.43 20.68
N LYS A 54 -8.21 -0.04 21.75
CA LYS A 54 -9.14 -1.16 21.68
C LYS A 54 -10.42 -0.74 20.95
N LEU A 55 -10.81 -1.50 19.92
CA LEU A 55 -12.03 -1.28 19.16
C LEU A 55 -13.26 -1.89 19.84
N THR A 56 -14.40 -1.23 19.70
CA THR A 56 -15.71 -1.79 20.04
C THR A 56 -16.13 -2.77 18.96
N LEU A 57 -16.57 -3.96 19.35
CA LEU A 57 -17.00 -5.01 18.44
C LEU A 57 -18.53 -5.17 18.50
N ASP A 58 -19.16 -5.28 17.34
CA ASP A 58 -20.52 -5.78 17.20
C ASP A 58 -20.46 -7.25 16.73
N GLY A 59 -20.91 -8.17 17.58
CA GLY A 59 -20.75 -9.61 17.38
C GLY A 59 -19.55 -10.22 18.11
N LYS A 60 -19.16 -11.43 17.68
CA LYS A 60 -18.06 -12.22 18.27
C LYS A 60 -17.09 -12.68 17.19
N LEU A 61 -15.80 -12.54 17.47
CA LEU A 61 -14.73 -13.06 16.63
C LEU A 61 -14.66 -14.59 16.74
N PRO A 62 -14.30 -15.30 15.65
CA PRO A 62 -13.94 -16.70 15.75
C PRO A 62 -12.70 -16.86 16.65
N SER A 63 -12.74 -17.81 17.59
CA SER A 63 -11.64 -18.00 18.56
C SER A 63 -10.30 -18.34 17.92
N TRP A 64 -10.31 -18.98 16.76
CA TRP A 64 -9.09 -19.32 16.00
C TRP A 64 -8.44 -18.11 15.32
N LEU A 65 -9.14 -16.98 15.18
CA LEU A 65 -8.64 -15.81 14.47
C LEU A 65 -7.65 -15.05 15.37
N LYS A 66 -6.35 -15.21 15.10
CA LYS A 66 -5.28 -14.57 15.85
C LYS A 66 -4.16 -14.11 14.92
N GLY A 67 -3.75 -12.86 15.07
CA GLY A 67 -2.67 -12.27 14.28
C GLY A 67 -2.86 -10.78 14.02
N CYS A 68 -2.02 -10.23 13.15
CA CYS A 68 -2.08 -8.82 12.79
C CYS A 68 -2.45 -8.66 11.31
N LEU A 69 -3.47 -7.85 11.02
CA LEU A 69 -3.78 -7.37 9.68
C LEU A 69 -3.10 -6.01 9.49
N TYR A 70 -2.21 -5.93 8.51
CA TYR A 70 -1.59 -4.68 8.08
C TYR A 70 -2.24 -4.19 6.79
N ARG A 71 -2.51 -2.89 6.72
CA ARG A 71 -2.99 -2.20 5.52
C ARG A 71 -2.12 -0.99 5.28
N ASN A 72 -1.93 -0.64 4.02
CA ASN A 72 -1.22 0.56 3.61
C ASN A 72 -2.05 1.27 2.52
N GLY A 73 -1.87 2.57 2.42
CA GLY A 73 -2.60 3.41 1.49
C GLY A 73 -2.26 4.89 1.69
N PRO A 74 -2.72 5.76 0.78
CA PRO A 74 -2.65 7.20 0.99
C PRO A 74 -3.57 7.59 2.15
N GLY A 75 -3.05 8.34 3.13
CA GLY A 75 -3.82 8.79 4.30
C GLY A 75 -3.77 10.29 4.56
N GLN A 76 -2.91 11.05 3.88
CA GLN A 76 -2.88 12.50 4.02
C GLN A 76 -2.70 13.16 2.66
N PHE A 77 -3.70 13.94 2.26
CA PHE A 77 -3.81 14.56 0.94
C PHE A 77 -3.47 16.05 0.96
N GLU A 78 -3.40 16.67 2.14
CA GLU A 78 -3.04 18.07 2.35
C GLU A 78 -2.22 18.22 3.63
N LEU A 79 -1.39 19.26 3.69
CA LEU A 79 -0.63 19.62 4.88
C LEU A 79 -1.31 20.77 5.61
N ASN A 80 -1.24 20.76 6.95
CA ASN A 80 -1.75 21.84 7.80
C ASN A 80 -3.25 22.18 7.57
N ASN A 81 -4.04 21.24 7.03
CA ASN A 81 -5.42 21.47 6.60
C ASN A 81 -5.54 22.65 5.61
N ASP A 82 -4.48 22.95 4.85
CA ASP A 82 -4.44 24.01 3.84
C ASP A 82 -4.74 23.43 2.46
N PRO A 83 -5.88 23.79 1.82
CA PRO A 83 -6.22 23.35 0.48
C PRO A 83 -5.17 23.71 -0.58
N ASN A 84 -4.36 24.75 -0.37
CA ASN A 84 -3.28 25.15 -1.29
C ASN A 84 -2.09 24.17 -1.26
N THR A 85 -2.08 23.23 -0.32
CA THR A 85 -1.09 22.16 -0.21
C THR A 85 -1.66 20.79 -0.55
N SER A 86 -2.85 20.75 -1.16
CA SER A 86 -3.50 19.51 -1.55
C SER A 86 -2.83 18.83 -2.75
N VAL A 87 -2.87 17.50 -2.76
CA VAL A 87 -2.47 16.67 -3.90
C VAL A 87 -3.62 16.56 -4.90
N ASN A 88 -3.28 16.44 -6.18
CA ASN A 88 -4.28 16.38 -7.25
C ASN A 88 -4.70 14.95 -7.63
N HIS A 89 -4.18 13.94 -6.93
CA HIS A 89 -4.39 12.55 -7.25
C HIS A 89 -4.38 11.65 -6.02
N LEU A 90 -5.19 10.59 -6.06
CA LEU A 90 -5.36 9.64 -4.96
C LEU A 90 -4.04 9.00 -4.53
N PHE A 91 -3.20 8.57 -5.48
CA PHE A 91 -1.93 7.90 -5.16
C PHE A 91 -0.83 8.84 -4.65
N ASP A 92 -1.08 10.14 -4.58
CA ASP A 92 -0.11 11.12 -4.10
C ASP A 92 -0.30 11.44 -2.61
N GLY A 93 -1.32 10.89 -1.95
CA GLY A 93 -1.46 11.06 -0.50
C GLY A 93 -0.33 10.33 0.23
N PHE A 94 0.14 10.91 1.34
CA PHE A 94 1.24 10.33 2.11
C PHE A 94 0.90 8.93 2.63
N ALA A 95 1.85 8.02 2.54
CA ALA A 95 1.70 6.63 2.93
C ALA A 95 1.35 6.48 4.42
N TYR A 96 0.26 5.76 4.68
CA TYR A 96 -0.36 5.58 5.98
C TYR A 96 -0.62 4.11 6.23
N ILE A 97 0.07 3.58 7.24
CA ILE A 97 -0.04 2.18 7.66
C ILE A 97 -1.08 2.08 8.75
N GLN A 98 -1.93 1.07 8.63
CA GLN A 98 -2.90 0.66 9.65
C GLN A 98 -2.58 -0.75 10.10
N LYS A 99 -2.69 -0.99 11.40
CA LYS A 99 -2.52 -2.29 12.04
C LYS A 99 -3.76 -2.60 12.85
N TYR A 100 -4.30 -3.79 12.63
CA TYR A 100 -5.34 -4.40 13.44
C TYR A 100 -4.77 -5.64 14.10
N ASP A 101 -4.50 -5.57 15.40
CA ASP A 101 -4.06 -6.69 16.21
C ASP A 101 -5.28 -7.43 16.75
N ILE A 102 -5.47 -8.68 16.29
CA ILE A 102 -6.70 -9.45 16.47
C ILE A 102 -6.42 -10.63 17.41
N ASP A 103 -7.21 -10.71 18.48
CA ASP A 103 -7.23 -11.83 19.42
C ASP A 103 -8.67 -12.33 19.56
N GLY A 104 -9.00 -13.37 18.77
CA GLY A 104 -10.33 -13.96 18.70
C GLY A 104 -10.74 -14.66 20.01
N GLU A 105 -9.80 -15.29 20.71
CA GLU A 105 -10.06 -15.91 22.01
C GLU A 105 -10.48 -14.88 23.05
N LYS A 106 -9.83 -13.70 23.05
CA LYS A 106 -10.18 -12.58 23.94
C LYS A 106 -11.29 -11.69 23.40
N ASN A 107 -11.79 -11.98 22.20
CA ASN A 107 -12.75 -11.16 21.48
C ASN A 107 -12.32 -9.67 21.46
N ALA A 108 -11.08 -9.40 21.04
CA ALA A 108 -10.49 -8.08 21.08
C ALA A 108 -9.76 -7.74 19.77
N ILE A 109 -9.90 -6.50 19.31
CA ILE A 109 -9.08 -5.92 18.25
C ILE A 109 -8.47 -4.62 18.79
N HIS A 110 -7.16 -4.45 18.61
CA HIS A 110 -6.48 -3.18 18.85
C HIS A 110 -6.07 -2.56 17.53
N PHE A 111 -6.39 -1.28 17.36
CA PHE A 111 -6.02 -0.49 16.20
C PHE A 111 -4.82 0.40 16.52
N GLN A 112 -3.94 0.56 15.55
CA GLN A 112 -2.85 1.53 15.57
C GLN A 112 -2.57 1.95 14.13
N SER A 113 -2.11 3.19 13.94
CA SER A 113 -1.70 3.66 12.63
C SER A 113 -0.50 4.61 12.70
N SER A 114 0.28 4.64 11.63
CA SER A 114 1.40 5.57 11.48
C SER A 114 1.61 5.97 10.03
N PHE A 115 1.95 7.24 9.81
CA PHE A 115 2.50 7.71 8.54
C PHE A 115 3.95 7.25 8.40
N ILE A 116 4.30 6.80 7.20
CA ILE A 116 5.68 6.45 6.88
C ILE A 116 6.50 7.73 6.80
N LYS A 117 7.55 7.82 7.61
CA LYS A 117 8.41 9.00 7.71
C LYS A 117 9.46 8.99 6.59
N SER A 118 8.98 8.91 5.34
CA SER A 118 9.80 8.98 4.13
C SER A 118 10.59 10.30 4.05
N ARG A 119 11.58 10.39 3.16
CA ARG A 119 12.27 11.66 2.92
C ARG A 119 11.30 12.72 2.41
N THR A 120 10.45 12.36 1.45
CA THR A 120 9.42 13.23 0.89
C THR A 120 8.42 13.68 1.94
N TYR A 121 7.96 12.80 2.83
CA TYR A 121 7.09 13.17 3.95
C TYR A 121 7.77 14.16 4.89
N ARG A 122 8.96 13.83 5.42
CA ARG A 122 9.67 14.65 6.41
C ARG A 122 9.99 16.04 5.90
N GLU A 123 10.47 16.15 4.67
CA GLU A 123 10.77 17.46 4.07
C GLU A 123 9.49 18.25 3.78
N SER A 124 8.38 17.59 3.40
CA SER A 124 7.12 18.28 3.12
C SER A 124 6.50 18.84 4.39
N VAL A 125 6.46 18.05 5.46
CA VAL A 125 6.03 18.49 6.80
C VAL A 125 6.93 19.62 7.29
N LYS A 126 8.26 19.49 7.20
CA LYS A 126 9.22 20.51 7.64
C LYS A 126 9.02 21.87 6.93
N ARG A 127 8.68 21.85 5.64
CA ARG A 127 8.47 23.08 4.85
C ARG A 127 7.02 23.57 4.84
N GLY A 128 6.10 22.83 5.46
CA GLY A 128 4.67 23.13 5.45
C GLY A 128 4.04 23.12 4.06
N ARG A 129 4.66 22.45 3.08
CA ARG A 129 4.18 22.35 1.70
C ARG A 129 4.71 21.08 1.05
N LEU A 130 4.01 20.58 0.04
CA LEU A 130 4.49 19.46 -0.76
C LEU A 130 5.82 19.82 -1.44
N ILE A 131 6.90 19.12 -1.10
CA ILE A 131 8.23 19.40 -1.66
C ILE A 131 8.53 18.62 -2.92
N THR A 132 7.77 17.56 -3.19
CA THR A 132 7.95 16.71 -4.36
C THR A 132 6.64 16.61 -5.11
N ARG A 133 6.71 16.75 -6.44
CA ARG A 133 5.60 16.35 -7.31
C ARG A 133 5.55 14.83 -7.23
N GLN A 134 4.62 14.31 -6.45
CA GLN A 134 4.33 12.87 -6.40
C GLN A 134 3.80 12.39 -7.76
N PHE A 135 3.47 11.10 -7.89
CA PHE A 135 3.17 10.44 -9.16
C PHE A 135 2.22 11.23 -10.07
N ALA A 136 1.29 12.03 -9.50
CA ALA A 136 0.30 12.74 -10.28
C ALA A 136 -0.01 14.23 -10.01
N THR A 137 0.82 14.94 -9.24
CA THR A 137 0.61 16.36 -8.89
C THR A 137 1.32 17.32 -9.87
N ASP A 138 0.96 17.25 -11.17
CA ASP A 138 1.29 18.29 -12.18
C ASP A 138 0.14 18.46 -13.20
N PRO A 139 -0.75 19.45 -13.07
CA PRO A 139 -2.03 19.53 -13.81
C PRO A 139 -1.92 19.61 -15.34
N CYS A 140 -0.72 19.71 -15.91
CA CYS A 140 -0.50 19.92 -17.34
C CYS A 140 0.00 18.69 -18.14
N LYS A 141 0.08 17.48 -17.55
CA LYS A 141 0.68 16.31 -18.25
C LYS A 141 -0.07 15.01 -18.01
N THR A 142 -0.20 14.19 -19.06
CA THR A 142 -0.82 12.86 -18.99
C THR A 142 0.06 11.86 -18.21
N ILE A 143 -0.52 10.74 -17.76
CA ILE A 143 0.20 9.64 -17.09
C ILE A 143 1.40 9.16 -17.94
N PHE A 144 1.26 9.16 -19.28
CA PHE A 144 2.29 8.76 -20.23
C PHE A 144 3.45 9.78 -20.31
N ASP A 145 3.15 11.08 -20.29
CA ASP A 145 4.16 12.14 -20.31
C ASP A 145 5.00 12.19 -19.01
N ARG A 146 4.46 11.66 -17.92
CA ARG A 146 5.16 11.57 -16.62
C ARG A 146 6.01 10.30 -16.52
N PHE A 147 5.58 9.20 -17.14
CA PHE A 147 6.46 8.07 -17.41
C PHE A 147 7.67 8.51 -18.25
N GLN A 148 7.53 9.45 -19.19
CA GLN A 148 8.65 10.08 -19.90
C GLN A 148 9.58 10.93 -19.01
N LEU A 149 9.10 11.51 -17.90
CA LEU A 149 9.96 12.21 -16.94
C LEU A 149 10.87 11.24 -16.16
N LEU A 150 10.47 9.98 -16.00
CA LEU A 150 11.34 8.92 -15.46
C LEU A 150 12.59 8.71 -16.33
N PHE A 151 12.50 8.94 -17.64
CA PHE A 151 13.63 8.85 -18.58
C PHE A 151 14.47 10.14 -18.63
N SER A 152 13.93 11.26 -18.15
CA SER A 152 14.52 12.60 -18.32
C SER A 152 15.34 13.08 -17.11
N SER A 153 15.16 12.47 -15.94
CA SER A 153 15.73 12.97 -14.69
C SER A 153 17.06 12.31 -14.34
N ALA A 154 18.16 13.05 -14.49
CA ALA A 154 19.53 12.59 -14.26
C ALA A 154 19.91 12.39 -12.78
N ASN A 155 18.97 12.46 -11.84
CA ASN A 155 19.24 12.27 -10.41
C ASN A 155 18.15 11.40 -9.73
N PRO A 156 18.45 10.13 -9.41
CA PRO A 156 17.54 9.25 -8.68
C PRO A 156 17.07 9.81 -7.31
N ARG A 157 17.82 10.76 -6.74
CA ARG A 157 17.50 11.38 -5.43
C ARG A 157 16.39 12.43 -5.49
N THR A 158 15.94 12.84 -6.68
CA THR A 158 14.82 13.79 -6.81
C THR A 158 13.45 13.11 -6.93
N PHE A 159 13.40 11.77 -6.96
CA PHE A 159 12.13 11.04 -6.99
C PHE A 159 11.46 10.99 -5.61
N PRO A 160 10.12 11.08 -5.57
CA PRO A 160 9.36 10.77 -4.35
C PRO A 160 9.66 9.36 -3.88
N ASP A 161 9.86 9.19 -2.58
CA ASP A 161 10.15 7.91 -1.93
C ASP A 161 8.99 7.48 -1.02
N ASP A 162 7.75 7.75 -1.43
CA ASP A 162 6.58 7.50 -0.59
C ASP A 162 5.92 6.16 -0.91
N PRO A 163 5.99 5.15 -0.01
CA PRO A 163 5.56 3.81 -0.34
C PRO A 163 4.10 3.56 0.07
N SER A 164 3.15 4.13 -0.65
CA SER A 164 1.71 4.09 -0.31
C SER A 164 0.95 2.89 -0.89
N VAL A 165 1.59 2.00 -1.66
CA VAL A 165 0.88 0.98 -2.45
C VAL A 165 0.59 -0.29 -1.65
N THR A 166 1.60 -0.87 -0.99
CA THR A 166 1.39 -2.09 -0.19
C THR A 166 2.27 -2.16 1.04
N ILE A 167 1.93 -3.09 1.92
CA ILE A 167 2.75 -3.52 3.06
C ILE A 167 2.76 -5.04 3.13
N GLN A 168 3.95 -5.64 3.24
CA GLN A 168 4.09 -7.09 3.21
C GLN A 168 5.27 -7.55 4.06
N ARG A 169 5.14 -8.74 4.65
CA ARG A 169 6.26 -9.39 5.33
C ARG A 169 7.10 -10.18 4.33
N VAL A 170 8.41 -9.91 4.32
CA VAL A 170 9.39 -10.58 3.46
C VAL A 170 10.62 -10.87 4.31
N ASN A 171 11.04 -12.14 4.40
CA ASN A 171 12.18 -12.57 5.22
C ASN A 171 12.10 -12.01 6.67
N ASN A 172 10.94 -12.20 7.31
CA ASN A 172 10.59 -11.66 8.63
C ASN A 172 10.57 -10.13 8.81
N GLU A 173 10.94 -9.34 7.80
CA GLU A 173 10.84 -7.87 7.84
C GLU A 173 9.49 -7.39 7.29
N LEU A 174 8.87 -6.41 7.95
CA LEU A 174 7.65 -5.77 7.44
C LEU A 174 8.06 -4.61 6.52
N LEU A 175 7.73 -4.72 5.24
CA LEU A 175 8.15 -3.78 4.20
C LEU A 175 6.97 -2.99 3.67
N ALA A 176 7.09 -1.67 3.62
CA ALA A 176 6.20 -0.82 2.84
C ALA A 176 6.81 -0.57 1.45
N LEU A 177 6.02 -0.83 0.41
CA LEU A 177 6.50 -0.85 -0.99
C LEU A 177 5.64 0.04 -1.89
N THR A 178 6.26 0.52 -2.96
CA THR A 178 5.64 1.20 -4.10
C THR A 178 6.20 0.65 -5.41
N GLU A 179 5.81 1.23 -6.53
CA GLU A 179 6.16 0.80 -7.90
C GLU A 179 7.57 1.25 -8.33
N THR A 180 8.39 1.68 -7.37
CA THR A 180 9.76 2.13 -7.56
C THR A 180 10.70 1.31 -6.69
N VAL A 181 12.00 1.38 -6.93
CA VAL A 181 13.00 0.70 -6.08
C VAL A 181 13.06 1.20 -4.64
N THR A 182 12.29 2.24 -4.31
CA THR A 182 12.20 2.77 -2.96
C THR A 182 11.17 2.01 -2.13
N GLY A 183 11.46 1.90 -0.84
CA GLY A 183 10.60 1.27 0.14
C GLY A 183 11.17 1.50 1.52
N TYR A 184 10.47 1.04 2.54
CA TYR A 184 10.87 1.23 3.92
C TYR A 184 10.62 -0.02 4.74
N VAL A 185 11.58 -0.34 5.62
CA VAL A 185 11.40 -1.32 6.69
C VAL A 185 10.62 -0.65 7.81
N ILE A 186 9.58 -1.34 8.28
CA ILE A 186 8.65 -0.87 9.31
C ILE A 186 8.76 -1.78 10.53
N ASP A 187 8.80 -1.18 11.71
CA ASP A 187 8.71 -1.94 12.96
C ASP A 187 7.28 -2.48 13.12
N ASP A 188 7.14 -3.80 13.21
CA ASP A 188 5.84 -4.47 13.18
C ASP A 188 5.02 -4.32 14.47
N LYS A 189 5.65 -3.85 15.55
CA LYS A 189 5.02 -3.59 16.85
C LYS A 189 4.53 -2.16 16.94
N THR A 190 5.37 -1.20 16.59
CA THR A 190 5.20 0.25 16.79
C THR A 190 4.77 1.00 15.53
N LEU A 191 4.88 0.38 14.35
CA LEU A 191 4.69 1.00 13.03
C LEU A 191 5.68 2.11 12.69
N GLN A 192 6.76 2.26 13.46
CA GLN A 192 7.78 3.24 13.18
C GLN A 192 8.57 2.88 11.92
N THR A 193 8.92 3.90 11.14
CA THR A 193 9.81 3.77 9.99
C THR A 193 11.24 3.53 10.48
N VAL A 194 11.79 2.34 10.22
CA VAL A 194 13.11 1.92 10.73
C VAL A 194 14.22 2.38 9.80
N ALA A 195 14.15 2.00 8.52
CA ALA A 195 15.19 2.28 7.55
C ALA A 195 14.65 2.26 6.11
N PRO A 196 15.30 2.97 5.16
CA PRO A 196 15.08 2.76 3.75
C PRO A 196 15.41 1.32 3.34
N LEU A 197 14.64 0.79 2.41
CA LEU A 197 14.84 -0.54 1.85
C LEU A 197 16.13 -0.58 1.02
N THR A 198 17.12 -1.32 1.50
CA THR A 198 18.43 -1.49 0.85
C THR A 198 18.83 -2.97 0.71
N THR A 199 18.01 -3.87 1.25
CA THR A 199 18.30 -5.31 1.36
C THR A 199 17.85 -6.08 0.12
N LEU A 200 16.84 -5.59 -0.60
CA LEU A 200 16.34 -6.30 -1.79
C LEU A 200 17.31 -6.17 -2.98
N PRO A 201 17.52 -7.23 -3.78
CA PRO A 201 18.50 -7.23 -4.87
C PRO A 201 18.39 -6.06 -5.87
N PHE A 202 17.17 -5.59 -6.12
CA PHE A 202 16.90 -4.48 -7.04
C PHE A 202 17.17 -3.08 -6.45
N SER A 203 17.29 -2.96 -5.13
CA SER A 203 17.60 -1.68 -4.48
C SER A 203 19.08 -1.26 -4.65
N LYS A 204 19.93 -2.17 -5.13
CA LYS A 204 21.34 -1.91 -5.43
C LYS A 204 21.49 -1.30 -6.83
N PRO A 205 22.04 -0.08 -6.96
CA PRO A 205 22.17 0.60 -8.25
C PRO A 205 23.25 -0.03 -9.13
N MET A 206 23.03 -0.08 -10.45
CA MET A 206 24.04 -0.48 -11.44
C MET A 206 24.64 0.74 -12.17
N LYS A 207 25.94 0.67 -12.54
CA LYS A 207 26.64 1.78 -13.21
C LYS A 207 26.03 2.19 -14.57
N THR A 208 25.41 1.25 -15.28
CA THR A 208 24.78 1.49 -16.60
C THR A 208 23.28 1.70 -16.51
N GLU A 209 22.72 1.73 -15.30
CA GLU A 209 21.28 1.85 -15.05
C GLU A 209 20.77 3.23 -15.48
N ILE A 210 19.72 3.21 -16.30
CA ILE A 210 18.92 4.40 -16.63
C ILE A 210 17.77 4.51 -15.64
N LEU A 211 17.06 3.39 -15.42
CA LEU A 211 15.88 3.33 -14.57
C LEU A 211 15.66 1.88 -14.13
N THR A 212 15.32 1.67 -12.86
CA THR A 212 14.71 0.42 -12.39
C THR A 212 13.33 0.74 -11.81
N LEU A 213 12.34 -0.03 -12.24
CA LEU A 213 11.00 -0.07 -11.67
C LEU A 213 10.76 -1.46 -11.11
N THR A 214 9.99 -1.57 -10.04
CA THR A 214 9.64 -2.86 -9.42
C THR A 214 8.15 -2.90 -9.17
N THR A 215 7.62 -4.10 -8.99
CA THR A 215 6.28 -4.22 -8.42
C THR A 215 6.29 -3.95 -6.93
N ALA A 216 5.25 -3.26 -6.47
CA ALA A 216 4.89 -3.29 -5.06
C ALA A 216 4.39 -4.69 -4.63
N HIS A 217 3.85 -5.47 -5.56
CA HIS A 217 3.18 -6.75 -5.28
C HIS A 217 4.13 -7.95 -5.43
N VAL A 218 4.73 -8.40 -4.34
CA VAL A 218 5.50 -9.65 -4.32
C VAL A 218 4.63 -10.82 -3.84
N MET A 219 4.93 -12.02 -4.31
CA MET A 219 4.15 -13.24 -4.04
C MET A 219 4.98 -14.22 -3.23
N TYR A 220 4.38 -14.82 -2.20
CA TYR A 220 5.04 -15.87 -1.42
C TYR A 220 4.68 -17.25 -1.98
N ASP A 221 5.69 -18.02 -2.37
CA ASP A 221 5.59 -19.45 -2.68
C ASP A 221 5.82 -20.25 -1.40
N SER A 222 4.73 -20.79 -0.83
CA SER A 222 4.77 -21.58 0.40
C SER A 222 5.41 -22.95 0.24
N LYS A 223 5.44 -23.53 -0.97
CA LYS A 223 6.08 -24.83 -1.23
C LYS A 223 7.59 -24.68 -1.26
N ARG A 224 8.07 -23.59 -1.85
CA ARG A 224 9.49 -23.31 -2.02
C ARG A 224 10.08 -22.41 -0.93
N LYS A 225 9.24 -21.91 -0.02
CA LYS A 225 9.63 -20.99 1.07
C LYS A 225 10.41 -19.79 0.52
N MET A 226 9.80 -19.10 -0.44
CA MET A 226 10.42 -17.94 -1.06
C MET A 226 9.40 -16.89 -1.47
N THR A 227 9.82 -15.64 -1.46
CA THR A 227 9.09 -14.52 -2.05
C THR A 227 9.62 -14.26 -3.45
N VAL A 228 8.71 -14.12 -4.41
CA VAL A 228 8.99 -13.86 -5.82
C VAL A 228 8.43 -12.49 -6.19
N GLY A 229 9.27 -11.69 -6.84
CA GLY A 229 8.88 -10.40 -7.43
C GLY A 229 9.54 -10.22 -8.80
N TYR A 230 9.24 -9.11 -9.46
CA TYR A 230 9.95 -8.74 -10.69
C TYR A 230 10.24 -7.24 -10.72
N ALA A 231 11.36 -6.90 -11.35
CA ALA A 231 11.77 -5.55 -11.62
C ALA A 231 12.15 -5.38 -13.08
N THR A 232 11.74 -4.28 -13.68
CA THR A 232 12.13 -3.89 -15.03
C THR A 232 13.32 -2.95 -14.90
N ARG A 233 14.49 -3.42 -15.32
CA ARG A 233 15.72 -2.64 -15.33
C ARG A 233 16.04 -2.20 -16.75
N ILE A 234 16.16 -0.90 -16.96
CA ILE A 234 16.50 -0.28 -18.24
C ILE A 234 17.94 0.22 -18.12
N THR A 235 18.84 -0.27 -18.98
CA THR A 235 20.28 0.09 -18.94
C THR A 235 20.77 0.65 -20.27
N ARG A 236 21.86 1.43 -20.25
CA ARG A 236 22.50 1.99 -21.46
C ARG A 236 23.21 0.93 -22.31
N SER A 237 23.58 -0.20 -21.71
CA SER A 237 24.17 -1.36 -22.40
C SER A 237 23.05 -2.30 -22.85
N ARG A 238 23.04 -2.75 -24.11
CA ARG A 238 22.10 -3.80 -24.56
C ARG A 238 22.26 -5.03 -23.65
N GLY A 239 21.20 -5.50 -22.99
CA GLY A 239 21.24 -6.84 -22.39
C GLY A 239 20.29 -7.20 -21.25
N GLN A 240 19.71 -6.26 -20.51
CA GLN A 240 18.78 -6.58 -19.40
C GLN A 240 17.57 -5.66 -19.46
N TRP A 241 16.38 -6.26 -19.40
CA TRP A 241 15.08 -5.58 -19.47
C TRP A 241 14.15 -6.01 -18.34
N LEU A 242 14.30 -7.24 -17.84
CA LEU A 242 13.47 -7.82 -16.80
C LEU A 242 14.35 -8.67 -15.89
N ASP A 243 14.33 -8.36 -14.60
CA ASP A 243 14.93 -9.13 -13.53
C ASP A 243 13.81 -9.81 -12.75
N VAL A 244 13.87 -11.14 -12.61
CA VAL A 244 13.00 -11.89 -11.69
C VAL A 244 13.74 -12.01 -10.36
N ILE A 245 13.07 -11.65 -9.28
CA ILE A 245 13.65 -11.55 -7.95
C ILE A 245 13.15 -12.73 -7.13
N PHE A 246 14.09 -13.48 -6.55
CA PHE A 246 13.81 -14.55 -5.61
C PHE A 246 14.43 -14.18 -4.26
N ILE A 247 13.63 -14.25 -3.21
CA ILE A 247 14.05 -14.00 -1.83
C ILE A 247 13.69 -15.26 -1.05
N PHE A 248 14.69 -16.05 -0.70
CA PHE A 248 14.49 -17.27 0.06
C PHE A 248 14.24 -16.94 1.51
N ASP A 249 13.25 -17.61 2.09
CA ASP A 249 12.92 -17.57 3.50
C ASP A 249 13.80 -18.64 4.16
N ASP A 250 15.08 -18.31 4.40
CA ASP A 250 15.99 -19.22 5.08
C ASP A 250 15.61 -19.28 6.57
N ASP A 251 15.03 -20.40 7.00
CA ASP A 251 14.77 -20.71 8.42
C ASP A 251 16.06 -20.76 9.27
N THR A 252 17.24 -20.59 8.66
CA THR A 252 18.53 -20.54 9.35
C THR A 252 18.96 -19.09 9.55
N ASN A 253 18.83 -18.59 10.78
CA ASN A 253 19.73 -17.56 11.30
C ASN A 253 21.18 -17.91 10.90
N HIS A 254 21.76 -17.18 9.94
CA HIS A 254 23.13 -16.64 9.95
C HIS A 254 23.54 -16.16 8.54
N SER A 255 23.96 -14.90 8.49
CA SER A 255 24.82 -14.27 7.46
C SER A 255 24.30 -14.17 6.02
N ASN A 256 24.11 -12.91 5.58
CA ASN A 256 24.29 -12.40 4.22
C ASN A 256 24.83 -13.40 3.18
N SER A 257 23.95 -14.18 2.55
CA SER A 257 24.27 -14.88 1.30
C SER A 257 23.70 -14.07 0.15
N HIS A 258 24.59 -13.31 -0.50
CA HIS A 258 24.29 -12.66 -1.77
C HIS A 258 24.14 -13.72 -2.86
N ILE A 259 22.90 -14.02 -3.24
CA ILE A 259 22.63 -14.77 -4.47
C ILE A 259 22.69 -13.76 -5.62
N THR A 260 23.89 -13.56 -6.18
CA THR A 260 24.13 -12.71 -7.36
C THR A 260 24.50 -13.52 -8.61
N ASP A 261 24.50 -14.86 -8.55
CA ASP A 261 24.99 -15.69 -9.64
C ASP A 261 23.86 -16.37 -10.44
N ASN A 262 23.88 -16.14 -11.76
CA ASN A 262 23.07 -16.81 -12.78
C ASN A 262 23.10 -18.35 -12.72
N LYS A 263 24.01 -18.96 -11.95
CA LYS A 263 24.12 -20.40 -11.80
C LYS A 263 22.96 -21.01 -11.00
N ASP A 264 22.34 -20.29 -10.07
CA ASP A 264 21.22 -20.84 -9.29
C ASP A 264 19.89 -20.89 -10.08
N LEU A 265 19.77 -20.10 -11.16
CA LEU A 265 18.62 -20.17 -12.06
C LEU A 265 18.59 -21.47 -12.90
N SER A 266 19.76 -22.09 -13.14
CA SER A 266 19.85 -23.37 -13.85
C SER A 266 19.30 -24.56 -13.04
N ARG A 267 19.28 -24.45 -11.71
CA ARG A 267 18.74 -25.49 -10.80
C ARG A 267 17.21 -25.51 -10.75
N ILE A 268 16.54 -24.45 -11.20
CA ILE A 268 15.07 -24.29 -11.14
C ILE A 268 14.40 -24.69 -12.48
N GLY A 269 15.17 -25.14 -13.48
CA GLY A 269 14.61 -25.70 -14.72
C GLY A 269 13.88 -24.70 -15.62
N MET A 270 14.21 -23.41 -15.54
CA MET A 270 13.59 -22.34 -16.35
C MET A 270 14.49 -21.75 -17.44
N LEU A 271 15.65 -22.35 -17.71
CA LEU A 271 16.47 -21.99 -18.88
C LEU A 271 16.90 -23.27 -19.60
N SER A 272 16.36 -23.46 -20.82
CA SER A 272 16.93 -24.35 -21.85
C SER A 272 17.94 -23.58 -22.68
#